data_AF-K8GNZ3-F1
#
_entry.id   AF-K8GNZ3-F1
#
_cell.length_a   1.000
_cell.length_b   1.000
_cell.length_c   1.000
_cell.angle_alpha   90.00
_cell.angle_beta   90.00
_cell.angle_gamma   90.00
#
_symmetry.space_group_name_H-M   'P 1'
#
loop_
_entity.id
_entity.type
_entity.pdbx_description
1 polymer ?
#
loop_
_entity_poly.entity_id
_entity_poly.type
_entity_poly.pdbx_seq_one_letter_code
_entity_poly.pdbx_strand_id
1 'polypeptide(L)'
;MAKRAKTPSFVTDIPLVVSPSEARVLLARLEAGRQLYNACLGESVKRLGLYKQSKLYQFAKTLSKGKERTKAFQTAREFVGYTEYALHAYATEIRNGGGGWIAKHIDANTAQKLATRAFQATERVNFGKARKVRFKSKNQLDSLEGKTNTTGIRWRNEQVHWSGLVLNPLIDQNDPVILHGLNSPVKYVRLVRRKVRGQNLFYVQLINEGKPFQKPKHQMGEGVVGLDIGTSTIAIVGNEQAELKPFCDELANKDREVRRLQRKMERQRRANNPDNFEPNFVDAKGRKKKGKVKKGSKRWQHSKTYLKTRSSKAEIERQLTAHRKSLQNQLAHEVFSLGNVVKLEKLSYRAFQRMYGKSVGRRAPGMFVERLRRIAETAASATVFEFPTRETKLSQRCLCGRIHKKPLSMRVHRCECGIIAQRDLFSGFLGQFVDLETACFNATLANQVWGQGWDTILMKAWQQATTRYNQSSIGKPMVCQRSDNAASERVVSKALGEDFKTQDAVASCESLREKPIT
;
A
#
# COMPACT_ATOMS: atom_id res chain seq x y z
N MET A 1 2.07 13.37 35.11
CA MET A 1 2.95 13.78 33.99
C MET A 1 2.14 14.63 33.02
N ALA A 2 2.51 15.91 32.83
CA ALA A 2 1.86 16.77 31.84
C ALA A 2 1.86 16.07 30.46
N LYS A 3 0.70 16.09 29.79
CA LYS A 3 0.54 15.49 28.48
C LYS A 3 1.41 16.28 27.50
N ARG A 4 2.50 15.69 27.01
CA ARG A 4 3.40 16.35 26.03
C ARG A 4 2.57 16.93 24.89
N ALA A 5 2.87 18.18 24.50
CA ALA A 5 2.24 18.83 23.36
C ALA A 5 2.39 17.92 22.13
N LYS A 6 1.28 17.70 21.41
CA LYS A 6 1.28 16.88 20.20
C LYS A 6 1.73 17.73 19.01
N THR A 7 3.02 17.99 18.92
CA THR A 7 3.55 18.73 17.77
C THR A 7 3.70 17.79 16.55
N PRO A 8 3.51 18.30 15.32
CA PRO A 8 3.76 17.53 14.09
C PRO A 8 5.16 16.92 14.08
N SER A 9 5.32 15.82 13.33
CA SER A 9 6.61 15.16 13.20
C SER A 9 6.84 14.66 11.79
N PHE A 10 8.08 14.70 11.33
CA PHE A 10 8.53 14.09 10.09
C PHE A 10 9.72 13.17 10.33
N VAL A 11 10.13 12.43 9.30
CA VAL A 11 11.22 11.45 9.39
C VAL A 11 12.33 11.82 8.41
N THR A 12 13.53 12.03 8.93
CA THR A 12 14.77 12.14 8.14
C THR A 12 15.46 10.78 8.18
N ASP A 13 15.61 10.14 7.02
CA ASP A 13 16.07 8.76 6.87
C ASP A 13 17.44 8.76 6.20
N ILE A 14 18.50 8.50 6.98
CA ILE A 14 19.90 8.65 6.57
C ILE A 14 20.57 7.26 6.59
N PRO A 15 21.25 6.82 5.52
CA PRO A 15 22.02 5.58 5.54
C PRO A 15 23.19 5.67 6.52
N LEU A 16 23.57 4.54 7.12
CA LEU A 16 24.74 4.44 8.01
C LEU A 16 25.89 3.71 7.30
N VAL A 17 27.11 4.19 7.52
CA VAL A 17 28.35 3.47 7.18
C VAL A 17 28.62 2.49 8.31
N VAL A 18 28.51 1.19 8.02
CA VAL A 18 28.57 0.13 9.04
C VAL A 18 29.58 -0.93 8.64
N SER A 19 30.61 -1.09 9.45
CA SER A 19 31.60 -2.15 9.34
C SER A 19 31.02 -3.54 9.71
N PRO A 20 31.70 -4.64 9.35
CA PRO A 20 31.24 -5.99 9.71
C PRO A 20 31.12 -6.24 11.22
N SER A 21 31.95 -5.60 12.07
CA SER A 21 31.86 -5.70 13.53
C SER A 21 30.62 -4.99 14.07
N GLU A 22 30.39 -3.75 13.64
CA GLU A 22 29.20 -2.97 14.01
C GLU A 22 27.91 -3.63 13.52
N ALA A 23 27.92 -4.20 12.32
CA ALA A 23 26.80 -4.95 11.78
C ALA A 23 26.45 -6.17 12.66
N ARG A 24 27.45 -6.89 13.19
CA ARG A 24 27.23 -7.99 14.14
C ARG A 24 26.57 -7.50 15.42
N VAL A 25 27.02 -6.37 15.97
CA VAL A 25 26.41 -5.75 17.16
C VAL A 25 24.96 -5.37 16.88
N LEU A 26 24.68 -4.68 15.77
CA LEU A 26 23.32 -4.28 15.40
C LEU A 26 22.38 -5.48 15.19
N LEU A 27 22.87 -6.56 14.58
CA LEU A 27 22.10 -7.80 14.41
C LEU A 27 21.82 -8.49 15.75
N ALA A 28 22.78 -8.52 16.67
CA ALA A 28 22.58 -9.04 18.03
C ALA A 28 21.52 -8.23 18.77
N ARG A 29 21.55 -6.90 18.66
CA ARG A 29 20.53 -6.01 19.24
C ARG A 29 19.15 -6.23 18.63
N LEU A 30 19.03 -6.38 17.31
CA LEU A 30 17.75 -6.72 16.66
C LEU A 30 17.20 -8.07 17.11
N GLU A 31 18.07 -9.06 17.35
CA GLU A 31 17.66 -10.37 17.87
C GLU A 31 17.23 -10.29 19.33
N ALA A 32 17.94 -9.55 20.18
CA ALA A 32 17.53 -9.29 21.57
C ALA A 32 16.18 -8.57 21.62
N GLY A 33 16.00 -7.53 20.80
CA GLY A 33 14.74 -6.82 20.67
C GLY A 33 13.61 -7.72 20.16
N ARG A 34 13.89 -8.67 19.25
CA ARG A 34 12.90 -9.65 18.76
C ARG A 34 12.42 -10.57 19.87
N GLN A 35 13.35 -11.09 20.68
CA GLN A 35 13.04 -11.98 21.80
C GLN A 35 12.20 -11.24 22.84
N LEU A 36 12.63 -10.04 23.25
CA LEU A 36 11.88 -9.21 24.20
C LEU A 36 10.48 -8.85 23.67
N TYR A 37 10.38 -8.38 22.41
CA TYR A 37 9.08 -8.10 21.78
C TYR A 37 8.15 -9.32 21.79
N ASN A 38 8.66 -10.50 21.44
CA ASN A 38 7.85 -11.71 21.41
C ASN A 38 7.44 -12.16 22.82
N ALA A 39 8.29 -12.00 23.83
CA ALA A 39 7.95 -12.27 25.22
C ALA A 39 6.81 -11.34 25.67
N CYS A 40 6.95 -10.03 25.46
CA CYS A 40 5.89 -9.05 25.75
C CYS A 40 4.60 -9.34 24.95
N LEU A 41 4.72 -9.75 23.69
CA LEU A 41 3.54 -10.09 22.87
C LEU A 41 2.82 -11.33 23.40
N GLY A 42 3.57 -12.36 23.80
CA GLY A 42 3.01 -13.57 24.40
C GLY A 42 2.28 -13.27 25.70
N GLU A 43 2.91 -12.53 26.59
CA GLU A 43 2.30 -12.11 27.86
C GLU A 43 1.08 -11.22 27.63
N SER A 44 1.15 -10.28 26.69
CA SER A 44 0.01 -9.43 26.35
C SER A 44 -1.17 -10.23 25.78
N VAL A 45 -0.92 -11.28 24.99
CA VAL A 45 -1.97 -12.20 24.51
C VAL A 45 -2.60 -12.97 25.67
N LYS A 46 -1.80 -13.48 26.60
CA LYS A 46 -2.28 -14.16 27.81
C LYS A 46 -3.19 -13.24 28.62
N ARG A 47 -2.70 -12.03 28.96
CA ARG A 47 -3.47 -11.04 29.73
C ARG A 47 -4.74 -10.58 29.01
N LEU A 48 -4.74 -10.48 27.68
CA LEU A 48 -5.96 -10.21 26.89
C LEU A 48 -6.99 -11.33 27.00
N GLY A 49 -6.54 -12.59 27.03
CA GLY A 49 -7.41 -13.75 27.27
C GLY A 49 -8.07 -13.68 28.64
N LEU A 50 -7.27 -13.47 29.69
CA LEU A 50 -7.75 -13.32 31.07
C LEU A 50 -8.70 -12.12 31.22
N TYR A 51 -8.36 -10.98 30.62
CA TYR A 51 -9.21 -9.79 30.58
C TYR A 51 -10.62 -10.13 30.07
N LYS A 52 -10.72 -10.83 28.93
CA LYS A 52 -12.01 -11.19 28.32
C LYS A 52 -12.78 -12.26 29.10
N GLN A 53 -12.09 -13.11 29.87
CA GLN A 53 -12.71 -14.13 30.72
C GLN A 53 -13.13 -13.59 32.09
N SER A 54 -12.59 -12.45 32.52
CA SER A 54 -12.86 -11.88 33.85
C SER A 54 -14.33 -11.52 34.06
N LYS A 55 -14.84 -11.76 35.28
CA LYS A 55 -16.19 -11.35 35.68
C LYS A 55 -16.39 -9.84 35.54
N LEU A 56 -15.37 -9.04 35.87
CA LEU A 56 -15.38 -7.58 35.72
C LEU A 56 -15.59 -7.14 34.27
N TYR A 57 -14.97 -7.82 33.29
CA TYR A 57 -15.18 -7.54 31.88
C TYR A 57 -16.59 -7.91 31.41
N GLN A 58 -17.14 -9.04 31.87
CA GLN A 58 -18.49 -9.46 31.52
C GLN A 58 -19.52 -8.47 32.10
N PHE A 59 -19.33 -8.02 33.34
CA PHE A 59 -20.12 -6.94 33.94
C PHE A 59 -20.00 -5.64 33.14
N ALA A 60 -18.79 -5.20 32.78
CA ALA A 60 -18.61 -3.99 31.96
C ALA A 60 -19.29 -4.08 30.57
N LYS A 61 -19.58 -5.29 30.06
CA LYS A 61 -20.32 -5.46 28.81
C LYS A 61 -21.82 -5.22 28.95
N THR A 62 -22.42 -5.43 30.13
CA THR A 62 -23.86 -5.24 30.36
C THR A 62 -24.23 -3.77 30.51
N LEU A 63 -23.28 -2.93 30.95
CA LEU A 63 -23.46 -1.49 31.09
C LEU A 63 -23.73 -0.80 29.74
N SER A 64 -24.57 0.25 29.78
CA SER A 64 -24.84 1.12 28.65
C SER A 64 -23.58 1.90 28.23
N LYS A 65 -23.54 2.39 26.99
CA LYS A 65 -22.37 3.17 26.52
C LYS A 65 -22.29 4.49 27.31
N GLY A 66 -21.18 4.70 28.01
CA GLY A 66 -20.98 5.91 28.81
C GLY A 66 -19.66 5.90 29.59
N LYS A 67 -19.51 6.89 30.47
CA LYS A 67 -18.32 7.06 31.34
C LYS A 67 -18.16 5.89 32.30
N GLU A 68 -19.25 5.41 32.90
CA GLU A 68 -19.25 4.28 33.85
C GLU A 68 -18.76 2.99 33.21
N ARG A 69 -19.28 2.66 32.02
CA ARG A 69 -18.81 1.50 31.24
C ARG A 69 -17.32 1.59 30.91
N THR A 70 -16.86 2.79 30.55
CA THR A 70 -15.44 3.02 30.26
C THR A 70 -14.58 2.78 31.50
N LYS A 71 -15.02 3.28 32.66
CA LYS A 71 -14.36 3.05 33.96
C LYS A 71 -14.36 1.56 34.33
N ALA A 72 -15.47 0.86 34.17
CA ALA A 72 -15.57 -0.57 34.45
C ALA A 72 -14.62 -1.42 33.58
N PHE A 73 -14.52 -1.11 32.27
CA PHE A 73 -13.53 -1.76 31.42
C PHE A 73 -12.09 -1.44 31.84
N GLN A 74 -11.82 -0.22 32.28
CA GLN A 74 -10.50 0.17 32.76
C GLN A 74 -10.13 -0.60 34.04
N THR A 75 -11.03 -0.68 35.02
CA THR A 75 -10.85 -1.48 36.24
C THR A 75 -10.59 -2.95 35.91
N ALA A 76 -11.36 -3.54 34.98
CA ALA A 76 -11.14 -4.91 34.53
C ALA A 76 -9.76 -5.12 33.89
N ARG A 77 -9.22 -4.12 33.16
CA ARG A 77 -7.86 -4.18 32.59
C ARG A 77 -6.79 -4.13 33.67
N GLU A 78 -6.94 -3.22 34.62
CA GLU A 78 -5.99 -3.03 35.72
C GLU A 78 -5.91 -4.29 36.58
N PHE A 79 -7.06 -4.89 36.91
CA PHE A 79 -7.14 -6.12 37.71
C PHE A 79 -6.30 -7.28 37.15
N VAL A 80 -6.30 -7.49 35.83
CA VAL A 80 -5.52 -8.55 35.17
C VAL A 80 -4.16 -8.06 34.63
N GLY A 81 -3.79 -6.81 34.89
CA GLY A 81 -2.55 -6.20 34.38
C GLY A 81 -2.50 -6.06 32.85
N TYR A 82 -3.65 -6.02 32.15
CA TYR A 82 -3.72 -5.76 30.70
C TYR A 82 -3.66 -4.25 30.42
N THR A 83 -2.56 -3.63 30.82
CA THR A 83 -2.26 -2.22 30.60
C THR A 83 -0.87 -2.05 29.98
N GLU A 84 -0.64 -0.94 29.30
CA GLU A 84 0.67 -0.64 28.71
C GLU A 84 1.76 -0.59 29.79
N TYR A 85 1.48 0.06 30.92
CA TYR A 85 2.43 0.22 32.03
C TYR A 85 2.79 -1.11 32.68
N ALA A 86 1.81 -1.99 32.92
CA ALA A 86 2.08 -3.32 33.46
C ALA A 86 2.92 -4.19 32.50
N LEU A 87 2.88 -3.90 31.19
CA LEU A 87 3.75 -4.57 30.21
C LEU A 87 5.15 -3.95 30.17
N HIS A 88 5.32 -2.67 30.52
CA HIS A 88 6.63 -2.04 30.72
C HIS A 88 7.37 -2.67 31.91
N ALA A 89 6.67 -2.92 33.02
CA ALA A 89 7.22 -3.63 34.18
C ALA A 89 7.69 -5.03 33.78
N TYR A 90 6.83 -5.82 33.13
CA TYR A 90 7.18 -7.14 32.62
C TYR A 90 8.38 -7.12 31.66
N ALA A 91 8.45 -6.13 30.76
CA ALA A 91 9.60 -5.98 29.86
C ALA A 91 10.91 -5.69 30.60
N THR A 92 10.83 -4.98 31.73
CA THR A 92 11.98 -4.69 32.58
C THR A 92 12.47 -5.96 33.28
N GLU A 93 11.55 -6.77 33.80
CA GLU A 93 11.87 -8.09 34.38
C GLU A 93 12.56 -9.00 33.36
N ILE A 94 11.97 -9.15 32.17
CA ILE A 94 12.55 -9.99 31.10
C ILE A 94 13.90 -9.47 30.62
N ARG A 95 14.06 -8.14 30.53
CA ARG A 95 15.34 -7.53 30.16
C ARG A 95 16.43 -7.88 31.16
N ASN A 96 16.12 -7.80 32.46
CA ASN A 96 17.08 -8.00 33.54
C ASN A 96 17.29 -9.49 33.89
N GLY A 97 16.35 -10.37 33.54
CA GLY A 97 16.46 -11.81 33.76
C GLY A 97 17.39 -12.55 32.77
N GLY A 98 17.60 -13.85 33.00
CA GLY A 98 18.22 -14.76 32.03
C GLY A 98 19.67 -14.42 31.63
N GLY A 99 20.55 -14.21 32.61
CA GLY A 99 21.99 -13.98 32.39
C GLY A 99 22.33 -12.60 31.80
N GLY A 100 21.38 -11.67 31.76
CA GLY A 100 21.59 -10.27 31.37
C GLY A 100 21.87 -10.04 29.88
N TRP A 101 21.72 -11.05 29.01
CA TRP A 101 22.02 -10.91 27.58
C TRP A 101 21.14 -9.84 26.89
N ILE A 102 19.85 -9.79 27.22
CA ILE A 102 18.95 -8.75 26.68
C ILE A 102 19.37 -7.38 27.22
N ALA A 103 19.67 -7.25 28.53
CA ALA A 103 20.11 -5.99 29.13
C ALA A 103 21.39 -5.43 28.50
N LYS A 104 22.34 -6.30 28.11
CA LYS A 104 23.58 -5.92 27.40
C LYS A 104 23.32 -5.28 26.03
N HIS A 105 22.20 -5.61 25.39
CA HIS A 105 21.91 -5.20 24.01
C HIS A 105 20.76 -4.19 23.88
N ILE A 106 19.87 -4.13 24.86
CA ILE A 106 18.66 -3.30 24.85
C ILE A 106 18.62 -2.45 26.12
N ASP A 107 18.62 -1.12 25.95
CA ASP A 107 18.40 -0.19 27.05
C ASP A 107 16.94 -0.17 27.51
N ALA A 108 16.69 0.35 28.71
CA ALA A 108 15.37 0.37 29.33
C ALA A 108 14.30 1.10 28.49
N ASN A 109 14.66 2.19 27.81
CA ASN A 109 13.70 2.95 26.99
C ASN A 109 13.32 2.19 25.73
N THR A 110 14.29 1.58 25.06
CA THR A 110 14.03 0.71 23.90
C THR A 110 13.17 -0.50 24.32
N ALA A 111 13.40 -1.07 25.50
CA ALA A 111 12.57 -2.15 26.06
C ALA A 111 11.11 -1.72 26.25
N GLN A 112 10.86 -0.56 26.88
CA GLN A 112 9.51 0.00 27.03
C GLN A 112 8.82 0.19 25.68
N LYS A 113 9.54 0.71 24.68
CA LYS A 113 8.99 0.92 23.33
C LYS A 113 8.62 -0.39 22.62
N LEU A 114 9.39 -1.46 22.83
CA LEU A 114 9.03 -2.80 22.35
C LEU A 114 7.79 -3.35 23.05
N ALA A 115 7.66 -3.13 24.36
CA ALA A 115 6.47 -3.49 25.13
C ALA A 115 5.23 -2.73 24.64
N THR A 116 5.31 -1.40 24.48
CA THR A 116 4.25 -0.59 23.88
C THR A 116 3.83 -1.14 22.51
N ARG A 117 4.80 -1.48 21.65
CA ARG A 117 4.52 -2.04 20.32
C ARG A 117 3.79 -3.39 20.41
N ALA A 118 4.10 -4.22 21.40
CA ALA A 118 3.43 -5.49 21.63
C ALA A 118 1.99 -5.27 22.13
N PHE A 119 1.80 -4.38 23.11
CA PHE A 119 0.48 -4.01 23.64
C PHE A 119 -0.44 -3.43 22.55
N GLN A 120 0.05 -2.50 21.74
CA GLN A 120 -0.75 -1.93 20.64
C GLN A 120 -1.17 -2.99 19.61
N ALA A 121 -0.38 -4.05 19.42
CA ALA A 121 -0.73 -5.14 18.52
C ALA A 121 -1.93 -5.95 19.04
N THR A 122 -1.96 -6.27 20.34
CA THR A 122 -3.08 -6.98 20.98
C THR A 122 -4.29 -6.07 21.17
N GLU A 123 -4.09 -4.77 21.41
CA GLU A 123 -5.18 -3.80 21.49
C GLU A 123 -6.00 -3.74 20.19
N ARG A 124 -5.34 -3.82 19.04
CA ARG A 124 -6.02 -3.94 17.74
C ARG A 124 -6.90 -5.18 17.66
N VAL A 125 -6.49 -6.29 18.27
CA VAL A 125 -7.32 -7.51 18.35
C VAL A 125 -8.48 -7.30 19.32
N ASN A 126 -8.23 -6.67 20.46
CA ASN A 126 -9.27 -6.35 21.43
C ASN A 126 -10.41 -5.51 20.83
N PHE A 127 -10.06 -4.50 20.03
CA PHE A 127 -11.03 -3.63 19.34
C PHE A 127 -11.57 -4.18 18.02
N GLY A 128 -11.33 -5.46 17.68
CA GLY A 128 -11.81 -6.06 16.42
C GLY A 128 -11.16 -5.49 15.15
N LYS A 129 -10.12 -4.65 15.28
CA LYS A 129 -9.36 -4.07 14.15
C LYS A 129 -8.38 -5.09 13.52
N ALA A 130 -8.16 -6.23 14.17
CA ALA A 130 -7.35 -7.34 13.69
C ALA A 130 -7.88 -8.68 14.21
N ARG A 131 -7.73 -9.76 13.43
CA ARG A 131 -8.16 -11.11 13.84
C ARG A 131 -7.20 -11.78 14.83
N LYS A 132 -5.89 -11.57 14.64
CA LYS A 132 -4.83 -12.15 15.49
C LYS A 132 -3.53 -11.36 15.37
N VAL A 133 -2.68 -11.49 16.38
CA VAL A 133 -1.30 -11.00 16.33
C VAL A 133 -0.37 -12.01 15.65
N ARG A 134 0.82 -11.56 15.24
CA ARG A 134 1.87 -12.41 14.66
C ARG A 134 3.19 -12.16 15.35
N PHE A 135 3.77 -13.21 15.92
CA PHE A 135 5.12 -13.19 16.47
C PHE A 135 6.16 -12.96 15.37
N LYS A 136 7.27 -12.33 15.74
CA LYS A 136 8.40 -12.08 14.84
C LYS A 136 9.34 -13.28 14.83
N SER A 137 9.51 -13.92 13.67
CA SER A 137 10.54 -14.95 13.53
C SER A 137 11.94 -14.32 13.38
N LYS A 138 12.99 -15.14 13.49
CA LYS A 138 14.38 -14.69 13.32
C LYS A 138 14.52 -13.86 12.05
N ASN A 139 15.22 -12.73 12.14
CA ASN A 139 15.42 -11.78 11.04
C ASN A 139 14.13 -11.09 10.51
N GLN A 140 13.06 -10.95 11.31
CA GLN A 140 11.85 -10.20 10.96
C GLN A 140 11.58 -8.93 11.81
N LEU A 141 12.36 -8.71 12.88
CA LEU A 141 12.39 -7.40 13.52
C LEU A 141 13.48 -6.58 12.81
N ASP A 142 13.05 -5.46 12.21
CA ASP A 142 13.89 -4.62 11.36
C ASP A 142 14.01 -3.18 11.91
N SER A 143 13.47 -2.90 13.10
CA SER A 143 13.56 -1.56 13.68
C SER A 143 13.54 -1.57 15.19
N LEU A 144 14.36 -0.70 15.78
CA LEU A 144 14.41 -0.38 17.21
C LEU A 144 14.39 1.13 17.37
N GLU A 145 13.61 1.63 18.31
CA GLU A 145 13.41 3.06 18.51
C GLU A 145 13.60 3.46 19.98
N GLY A 146 14.20 4.62 20.17
CA GLY A 146 14.26 5.29 21.46
C GLY A 146 12.93 5.96 21.82
N LYS A 147 12.89 6.52 23.03
CA LYS A 147 11.74 7.28 23.56
C LYS A 147 11.95 8.79 23.48
N THR A 148 13.21 9.21 23.51
CA THR A 148 13.67 10.60 23.50
C THR A 148 15.05 10.65 22.83
N ASN A 149 15.59 11.84 22.55
CA ASN A 149 16.97 12.00 22.09
C ASN A 149 18.01 12.09 23.24
N THR A 150 17.57 12.10 24.52
CA THR A 150 18.48 12.29 25.67
C THR A 150 19.06 10.98 26.20
N THR A 151 18.35 9.86 26.01
CA THR A 151 18.66 8.55 26.62
C THR A 151 18.39 7.40 25.64
N GLY A 152 19.20 6.34 25.71
CA GLY A 152 19.07 5.16 24.83
C GLY A 152 19.73 5.37 23.47
N ILE A 153 18.95 5.30 22.38
CA ILE A 153 19.40 5.60 21.02
C ILE A 153 19.36 7.10 20.80
N ARG A 154 20.51 7.73 20.57
CA ARG A 154 20.66 9.19 20.56
C ARG A 154 21.39 9.67 19.31
N TRP A 155 21.08 10.88 18.89
CA TRP A 155 21.76 11.63 17.85
C TRP A 155 22.52 12.79 18.50
N ARG A 156 23.85 12.80 18.34
CA ARG A 156 24.74 13.83 18.88
C ARG A 156 25.94 13.98 17.94
N ASN A 157 26.37 15.21 17.67
CA ASN A 157 27.53 15.51 16.82
C ASN A 157 27.48 14.75 15.49
N GLU A 158 26.31 14.76 14.83
CA GLU A 158 26.06 14.03 13.58
C GLU A 158 26.34 12.51 13.64
N GLN A 159 26.27 11.91 14.82
CA GLN A 159 26.50 10.48 15.02
C GLN A 159 25.36 9.84 15.81
N VAL A 160 25.16 8.54 15.60
CA VAL A 160 24.27 7.75 16.44
C VAL A 160 25.06 7.15 17.59
N HIS A 161 24.64 7.43 18.82
CA HIS A 161 25.18 6.80 20.02
C HIS A 161 24.15 5.86 20.64
N TRP A 162 24.54 4.62 20.90
CA TRP A 162 23.68 3.66 21.59
C TRP A 162 24.49 2.59 22.33
N SER A 163 24.42 2.58 23.66
CA SER A 163 25.06 1.58 24.55
C SER A 163 26.51 1.26 24.14
N GLY A 164 27.36 2.29 24.09
CA GLY A 164 28.79 2.18 23.71
C GLY A 164 29.08 2.05 22.20
N LEU A 165 28.06 1.85 21.37
CA LEU A 165 28.22 1.84 19.91
C LEU A 165 28.04 3.26 19.37
N VAL A 166 28.99 3.70 18.54
CA VAL A 166 28.93 4.95 17.77
C VAL A 166 28.82 4.57 16.30
N LEU A 167 27.88 5.15 15.55
CA LEU A 167 27.68 4.86 14.13
C LEU A 167 27.68 6.15 13.33
N ASN A 168 28.43 6.14 12.23
CA ASN A 168 28.54 7.25 11.32
C ASN A 168 27.45 7.20 10.24
N PRO A 169 26.66 8.27 10.08
CA PRO A 169 25.76 8.42 8.94
C PRO A 169 26.55 8.76 7.67
N LEU A 170 25.97 8.41 6.53
CA LEU A 170 26.40 8.91 5.23
C LEU A 170 25.53 10.13 4.90
N ILE A 171 26.05 11.33 5.20
CA ILE A 171 25.37 12.61 5.01
C ILE A 171 25.83 13.22 3.68
N ASP A 172 24.87 13.57 2.83
CA ASP A 172 25.09 14.44 1.68
C ASP A 172 24.80 15.88 2.11
N GLN A 173 25.86 16.69 2.21
CA GLN A 173 25.78 18.08 2.65
C GLN A 173 25.12 19.00 1.61
N ASN A 174 24.88 18.51 0.39
CA ASN A 174 24.20 19.26 -0.67
C ASN A 174 22.72 18.90 -0.80
N ASP A 175 22.22 17.88 -0.08
CA ASP A 175 20.80 17.50 -0.14
C ASP A 175 19.96 18.38 0.80
N PRO A 176 19.12 19.31 0.28
CA PRO A 176 18.32 20.21 1.10
C PRO A 176 17.30 19.46 1.98
N VAL A 177 16.88 18.25 1.59
CA VAL A 177 15.98 17.42 2.41
C VAL A 177 16.69 16.92 3.65
N ILE A 178 17.95 16.51 3.52
CA ILE A 178 18.76 16.02 4.63
C ILE A 178 19.12 17.18 5.55
N LEU A 179 19.60 18.30 5.00
CA LEU A 179 19.92 19.51 5.77
C LEU A 179 18.73 20.02 6.59
N HIS A 180 17.54 20.09 5.98
CA HIS A 180 16.31 20.47 6.70
C HIS A 180 16.06 19.55 7.91
N GLY A 181 16.29 18.25 7.73
CA GLY A 181 16.17 17.25 8.79
C GLY A 181 17.22 17.38 9.89
N LEU A 182 18.47 17.66 9.53
CA LEU A 182 19.59 17.87 10.47
C LEU A 182 19.41 19.15 11.30
N ASN A 183 18.87 20.20 10.67
CA ASN A 183 18.59 21.50 11.31
C ASN A 183 17.28 21.51 12.12
N SER A 184 16.50 20.42 12.09
CA SER A 184 15.24 20.33 12.82
C SER A 184 15.39 19.60 14.15
N PRO A 185 14.70 20.02 15.23
CA PRO A 185 14.79 19.36 16.54
C PRO A 185 14.46 17.86 16.48
N VAL A 186 15.34 17.01 17.02
CA VAL A 186 15.15 15.56 17.05
C VAL A 186 14.36 15.14 18.30
N LYS A 187 13.15 14.59 18.11
CA LYS A 187 12.34 14.07 19.22
C LYS A 187 12.92 12.76 19.75
N TYR A 188 13.20 11.82 18.85
CA TYR A 188 13.81 10.53 19.16
C TYR A 188 14.41 9.91 17.90
N VAL A 189 15.27 8.92 18.10
CA VAL A 189 15.98 8.21 17.04
C VAL A 189 15.46 6.79 16.90
N ARG A 190 15.37 6.30 15.66
CA ARG A 190 15.08 4.90 15.33
C ARG A 190 16.16 4.35 14.40
N LEU A 191 16.68 3.17 14.72
CA LEU A 191 17.53 2.40 13.82
C LEU A 191 16.68 1.43 13.01
N VAL A 192 16.93 1.37 11.70
CA VAL A 192 16.18 0.52 10.75
C VAL A 192 17.14 -0.32 9.92
N ARG A 193 16.84 -1.61 9.79
CA ARG A 193 17.51 -2.53 8.86
C ARG A 193 16.68 -2.69 7.60
N ARG A 194 17.33 -2.55 6.45
CA ARG A 194 16.77 -2.87 5.13
C ARG A 194 17.61 -3.97 4.49
N LYS A 195 16.96 -4.94 3.86
CA LYS A 195 17.65 -5.99 3.10
C LYS A 195 17.69 -5.59 1.63
N VAL A 196 18.87 -5.40 1.09
CA VAL A 196 19.08 -5.02 -0.31
C VAL A 196 20.09 -5.99 -0.91
N ARG A 197 19.72 -6.64 -2.01
CA ARG A 197 20.57 -7.65 -2.70
C ARG A 197 21.10 -8.74 -1.75
N GLY A 198 20.31 -9.11 -0.75
CA GLY A 198 20.67 -10.12 0.26
C GLY A 198 21.55 -9.61 1.41
N GLN A 199 22.00 -8.35 1.36
CA GLN A 199 22.82 -7.72 2.40
C GLN A 199 21.96 -6.88 3.35
N ASN A 200 22.41 -6.71 4.59
CA ASN A 200 21.75 -5.85 5.57
C ASN A 200 22.37 -4.45 5.49
N LEU A 201 21.56 -3.47 5.11
CA LEU A 201 21.90 -2.05 5.19
C LEU A 201 21.17 -1.43 6.38
N PHE A 202 21.86 -0.57 7.11
CA PHE A 202 21.31 0.10 8.29
C PHE A 202 21.11 1.58 8.00
N TYR A 203 20.04 2.11 8.56
CA TYR A 203 19.62 3.49 8.43
C TYR A 203 19.30 4.04 9.82
N VAL A 204 19.65 5.29 10.04
CA VAL A 204 19.11 6.08 11.14
C VAL A 204 17.90 6.85 10.64
N GLN A 205 16.84 6.82 11.44
CA GLN A 205 15.66 7.66 11.27
C GLN A 205 15.64 8.66 12.42
N LEU A 206 15.84 9.93 12.11
CA LEU A 206 15.59 11.03 13.02
C LEU A 206 14.09 11.36 12.91
N ILE A 207 13.37 11.25 14.03
CA ILE A 207 11.99 11.70 14.09
C ILE A 207 12.04 13.15 14.53
N ASN A 208 11.98 14.04 13.55
CA ASN A 208 12.10 15.47 13.76
C ASN A 208 10.75 16.10 14.10
N GLU A 209 10.81 17.19 14.85
CA GLU A 209 9.68 18.08 15.09
C GLU A 209 9.40 18.98 13.89
N GLY A 210 8.12 19.23 13.62
CA GLY A 210 7.69 20.16 12.56
C GLY A 210 7.19 19.46 11.30
N LYS A 211 7.28 20.17 10.17
CA LYS A 211 6.83 19.70 8.85
C LYS A 211 8.04 19.27 8.00
N PRO A 212 7.88 18.26 7.11
CA PRO A 212 8.95 17.87 6.19
C PRO A 212 9.26 18.98 5.19
N PHE A 213 10.48 18.96 4.65
CA PHE A 213 10.92 19.85 3.58
C PHE A 213 10.00 19.75 2.35
N GLN A 214 9.51 20.89 1.87
CA GLN A 214 8.72 20.99 0.64
C GLN A 214 9.67 21.24 -0.53
N LYS A 215 9.73 20.31 -1.48
CA LYS A 215 10.61 20.47 -2.64
C LYS A 215 10.04 21.56 -3.56
N PRO A 216 10.85 22.52 -4.04
CA PRO A 216 10.38 23.59 -4.92
C PRO A 216 9.66 23.09 -6.18
N LYS A 217 10.06 21.93 -6.71
CA LYS A 217 9.43 21.30 -7.88
C LYS A 217 8.01 20.74 -7.64
N HIS A 218 7.52 20.73 -6.41
CA HIS A 218 6.20 20.21 -6.05
C HIS A 218 5.27 21.35 -5.67
N GLN A 219 5.12 22.30 -6.59
CA GLN A 219 4.16 23.39 -6.46
C GLN A 219 2.73 22.84 -6.57
N MET A 220 1.85 23.42 -5.77
CA MET A 220 0.43 23.11 -5.78
C MET A 220 -0.26 24.00 -6.81
N GLY A 221 -1.15 23.42 -7.61
CA GLY A 221 -2.07 24.18 -8.43
C GLY A 221 -3.26 24.67 -7.61
N GLU A 222 -4.07 25.54 -8.21
CA GLU A 222 -5.31 26.03 -7.61
C GLU A 222 -6.53 25.42 -8.31
N GLY A 223 -7.55 25.06 -7.53
CA GLY A 223 -8.82 24.58 -8.05
C GLY A 223 -9.14 23.13 -7.70
N VAL A 224 -10.15 22.59 -8.40
CA VAL A 224 -10.78 21.32 -8.04
C VAL A 224 -10.36 20.22 -9.01
N VAL A 225 -9.87 19.11 -8.46
CA VAL A 225 -9.52 17.92 -9.22
C VAL A 225 -10.47 16.79 -8.86
N GLY A 226 -11.27 16.35 -9.82
CA GLY A 226 -12.14 15.19 -9.70
C GLY A 226 -11.43 13.92 -10.14
N LEU A 227 -11.49 12.88 -9.30
CA LEU A 227 -10.88 11.58 -9.59
C LEU A 227 -11.92 10.47 -9.64
N ASP A 228 -11.85 9.63 -10.67
CA ASP A 228 -12.46 8.29 -10.64
C ASP A 228 -11.37 7.22 -10.60
N ILE A 229 -11.43 6.36 -9.57
CA ILE A 229 -10.38 5.39 -9.25
C ILE A 229 -10.90 3.97 -9.49
N GLY A 230 -10.39 3.39 -10.57
CA GLY A 230 -10.54 1.97 -10.85
C GLY A 230 -9.54 1.09 -10.08
N THR A 231 -9.61 -0.21 -10.31
CA THR A 231 -8.64 -1.17 -9.72
C THR A 231 -7.26 -1.12 -10.37
N SER A 232 -7.18 -0.60 -11.60
CA SER A 232 -5.98 -0.52 -12.42
C SER A 232 -5.75 0.82 -13.11
N THR A 233 -6.78 1.65 -13.23
CA THR A 233 -6.79 2.92 -13.97
C THR A 233 -7.31 4.04 -13.08
N ILE A 234 -6.96 5.26 -13.47
CA ILE A 234 -7.45 6.50 -12.86
C ILE A 234 -7.88 7.46 -13.97
N ALA A 235 -9.04 8.06 -13.79
CA ALA A 235 -9.44 9.27 -14.50
C ALA A 235 -9.13 10.46 -13.59
N ILE A 236 -8.47 11.47 -14.14
CA ILE A 236 -8.09 12.71 -13.48
C ILE A 236 -8.71 13.84 -14.28
N VAL A 237 -9.52 14.68 -13.65
CA VAL A 237 -10.17 15.81 -14.30
C VAL A 237 -9.86 17.06 -13.48
N GLY A 238 -9.11 18.00 -14.04
CA GLY A 238 -8.79 19.32 -13.45
C GLY A 238 -9.69 20.42 -14.02
N ASN A 239 -9.29 21.69 -13.93
CA ASN A 239 -10.14 22.80 -14.40
C ASN A 239 -10.20 22.94 -15.94
N GLU A 240 -9.17 22.49 -16.67
CA GLU A 240 -9.05 22.71 -18.12
C GLU A 240 -8.55 21.46 -18.88
N GLN A 241 -8.26 20.38 -18.15
CA GLN A 241 -7.71 19.18 -18.74
C GLN A 241 -8.20 17.92 -18.04
N ALA A 242 -8.18 16.82 -18.79
CA ALA A 242 -8.52 15.50 -18.29
C ALA A 242 -7.52 14.46 -18.78
N GLU A 243 -7.31 13.43 -17.99
CA GLU A 243 -6.45 12.31 -18.33
C GLU A 243 -7.03 10.98 -17.84
N LEU A 244 -7.05 9.97 -18.71
CA LEU A 244 -7.29 8.58 -18.33
C LEU A 244 -6.00 7.78 -18.49
N LYS A 245 -5.46 7.25 -17.39
CA LYS A 245 -4.22 6.46 -17.43
C LYS A 245 -4.23 5.26 -16.49
N PRO A 246 -3.47 4.19 -16.80
CA PRO A 246 -3.23 3.11 -15.86
C PRO A 246 -2.30 3.54 -14.72
N PHE A 247 -2.55 3.04 -13.51
CA PHE A 247 -1.64 3.25 -12.38
C PHE A 247 -0.30 2.55 -12.62
N CYS A 248 0.82 3.20 -12.28
CA CYS A 248 2.14 2.59 -12.33
C CYS A 248 2.45 1.93 -13.69
N ASP A 249 2.22 2.63 -14.80
CA ASP A 249 2.35 2.04 -16.13
C ASP A 249 3.78 1.62 -16.46
N GLU A 250 4.75 2.44 -16.04
CA GLU A 250 6.18 2.21 -16.17
C GLU A 250 6.71 1.07 -15.28
N LEU A 251 5.84 0.43 -14.46
CA LEU A 251 6.28 -0.65 -13.59
C LEU A 251 6.60 -1.91 -14.40
N ALA A 252 7.89 -2.24 -14.46
CA ALA A 252 8.43 -3.41 -15.15
C ALA A 252 7.64 -4.71 -14.87
N ASN A 253 7.31 -5.45 -15.94
CA ASN A 253 6.61 -6.72 -15.82
C ASN A 253 7.55 -7.88 -15.47
N LYS A 254 7.75 -8.14 -14.18
CA LYS A 254 8.61 -9.22 -13.67
C LYS A 254 7.88 -10.52 -13.33
N ASP A 255 6.62 -10.67 -13.73
CA ASP A 255 5.78 -11.82 -13.36
C ASP A 255 6.37 -13.16 -13.82
N ARG A 256 6.94 -13.21 -15.03
CA ARG A 256 7.56 -14.45 -15.56
C ARG A 256 8.75 -14.87 -14.72
N GLU A 257 9.59 -13.91 -14.32
CA GLU A 257 10.78 -14.14 -13.51
C GLU A 257 10.40 -14.60 -12.09
N VAL A 258 9.46 -13.90 -11.45
CA VAL A 258 8.93 -14.28 -10.12
C VAL A 258 8.33 -15.68 -10.15
N ARG A 259 7.54 -16.02 -11.19
CA ARG A 259 6.97 -17.37 -11.35
C ARG A 259 8.05 -18.44 -11.50
N ARG A 260 9.12 -18.18 -12.27
CA ARG A 260 10.25 -19.12 -12.41
C ARG A 260 10.92 -19.38 -11.07
N LEU A 261 11.22 -18.32 -10.30
CA LEU A 261 11.82 -18.44 -8.98
C LEU A 261 10.90 -19.18 -7.99
N GLN A 262 9.59 -18.88 -7.98
CA GLN A 262 8.63 -19.60 -7.14
C GLN A 262 8.57 -21.10 -7.47
N ARG A 263 8.56 -21.47 -8.76
CA ARG A 263 8.60 -22.89 -9.18
C ARG A 263 9.91 -23.57 -8.76
N LYS A 264 11.05 -22.88 -8.86
CA LYS A 264 12.35 -23.37 -8.40
C LYS A 264 12.35 -23.58 -6.89
N MET A 265 11.86 -22.60 -6.12
CA MET A 265 11.70 -22.71 -4.67
C MET A 265 10.81 -23.89 -4.28
N GLU A 266 9.71 -24.13 -5.00
CA GLU A 266 8.81 -25.25 -4.71
C GLU A 266 9.48 -26.61 -4.92
N ARG A 267 10.26 -26.77 -6.01
CA ARG A 267 11.04 -27.99 -6.25
C ARG A 267 12.08 -28.23 -5.16
N GLN A 268 12.85 -27.21 -4.82
CA GLN A 268 13.85 -27.28 -3.75
C GLN A 268 13.22 -27.59 -2.39
N ARG A 269 12.07 -26.98 -2.08
CA ARG A 269 11.35 -27.22 -0.82
C ARG A 269 10.91 -28.67 -0.68
N ARG A 270 10.42 -29.29 -1.77
CA ARG A 270 10.04 -30.70 -1.82
C ARG A 270 11.24 -31.63 -1.71
N ALA A 271 12.29 -31.39 -2.49
CA ALA A 271 13.51 -32.19 -2.45
C ALA A 271 14.17 -32.18 -1.06
N ASN A 272 14.23 -31.01 -0.41
CA ASN A 272 14.83 -30.88 0.92
C ASN A 272 13.92 -31.44 2.04
N ASN A 273 12.63 -31.73 1.78
CA ASN A 273 11.66 -32.09 2.82
C ASN A 273 10.60 -33.07 2.28
N PRO A 274 10.97 -34.24 1.75
CA PRO A 274 10.02 -35.18 1.14
C PRO A 274 8.91 -35.59 2.12
N ASP A 275 9.26 -35.85 3.39
CA ASP A 275 8.33 -36.34 4.42
C ASP A 275 7.24 -35.34 4.81
N ASN A 276 7.42 -34.06 4.48
CA ASN A 276 6.43 -33.01 4.72
C ASN A 276 5.28 -33.00 3.70
N PHE A 277 5.35 -33.82 2.65
CA PHE A 277 4.36 -33.87 1.59
C PHE A 277 3.65 -35.23 1.53
N GLU A 278 2.39 -35.21 1.15
CA GLU A 278 1.65 -36.40 0.73
C GLU A 278 2.25 -36.96 -0.57
N PRO A 279 2.02 -38.26 -0.89
CA PRO A 279 2.40 -38.83 -2.17
C PRO A 279 1.78 -38.08 -3.35
N ASN A 280 2.47 -38.14 -4.50
CA ASN A 280 1.88 -37.69 -5.76
C ASN A 280 0.76 -38.65 -6.18
N PHE A 281 -0.25 -38.14 -6.89
CA PHE A 281 -1.41 -38.94 -7.29
C PHE A 281 -1.85 -38.57 -8.71
N VAL A 282 -2.65 -39.42 -9.35
CA VAL A 282 -3.29 -39.14 -10.64
C VAL A 282 -4.74 -38.71 -10.36
N ASP A 283 -5.18 -37.58 -10.92
CA ASP A 283 -6.58 -37.17 -10.77
C ASP A 283 -7.52 -37.97 -11.67
N ALA A 284 -8.84 -37.84 -11.45
CA ALA A 284 -9.86 -38.53 -12.25
C ALA A 284 -9.82 -38.24 -13.76
N LYS A 285 -8.99 -37.29 -14.21
CA LYS A 285 -8.76 -36.96 -15.63
C LYS A 285 -7.40 -37.47 -16.14
N GLY A 286 -6.78 -38.42 -15.44
CA GLY A 286 -5.48 -38.99 -15.82
C GLY A 286 -4.28 -38.07 -15.59
N ARG A 287 -4.44 -36.91 -14.92
CA ARG A 287 -3.36 -35.92 -14.79
C ARG A 287 -2.53 -36.16 -13.54
N LYS A 288 -1.21 -36.29 -13.69
CA LYS A 288 -0.26 -36.35 -12.56
C LYS A 288 -0.33 -35.07 -11.73
N LYS A 289 -0.67 -35.20 -10.44
CA LYS A 289 -0.73 -34.13 -9.44
C LYS A 289 0.33 -34.34 -8.37
N LYS A 290 0.78 -33.22 -7.79
CA LYS A 290 1.70 -33.25 -6.66
C LYS A 290 0.94 -33.33 -5.35
N GLY A 291 1.41 -34.15 -4.42
CA GLY A 291 0.83 -34.24 -3.09
C GLY A 291 0.90 -32.91 -2.34
N LYS A 292 -0.08 -32.67 -1.46
CA LYS A 292 -0.16 -31.43 -0.68
C LYS A 292 0.81 -31.50 0.50
N VAL A 293 0.98 -30.38 1.19
CA VAL A 293 1.74 -30.36 2.45
C VAL A 293 0.88 -31.06 3.52
N LYS A 294 1.46 -32.05 4.22
CA LYS A 294 0.78 -32.75 5.32
C LYS A 294 0.36 -31.75 6.40
N LYS A 295 -0.81 -31.95 7.00
CA LYS A 295 -1.32 -31.09 8.10
C LYS A 295 -0.40 -31.15 9.33
N GLY A 296 -0.50 -30.12 10.18
CA GLY A 296 0.26 -30.00 11.45
C GLY A 296 1.54 -29.17 11.35
N SER A 297 2.23 -29.02 12.48
CA SER A 297 3.55 -28.37 12.53
C SER A 297 4.58 -29.19 11.78
N LYS A 298 5.47 -28.52 11.03
CA LYS A 298 6.51 -29.17 10.22
C LYS A 298 7.84 -28.45 10.41
N ARG A 299 8.90 -29.23 10.53
CA ARG A 299 10.28 -28.71 10.44
C ARG A 299 10.63 -28.56 8.96
N TRP A 300 11.01 -27.35 8.57
CA TRP A 300 11.43 -27.05 7.20
C TRP A 300 12.94 -26.89 7.13
N GLN A 301 13.58 -27.78 6.40
CA GLN A 301 14.98 -27.69 6.02
C GLN A 301 15.12 -26.81 4.77
N HIS A 302 16.07 -25.88 4.83
CA HIS A 302 16.31 -24.90 3.78
C HIS A 302 17.79 -24.94 3.39
N SER A 303 18.10 -25.52 2.23
CA SER A 303 19.45 -25.52 1.68
C SER A 303 19.93 -24.10 1.36
N LYS A 304 21.27 -23.91 1.31
CA LYS A 304 21.89 -22.62 0.92
C LYS A 304 21.35 -22.12 -0.43
N THR A 305 21.17 -23.02 -1.40
CA THR A 305 20.61 -22.71 -2.72
C THR A 305 19.15 -22.27 -2.67
N TYR A 306 18.32 -22.86 -1.79
CA TYR A 306 16.95 -22.39 -1.55
C TYR A 306 16.94 -20.99 -0.96
N LEU A 307 17.81 -20.71 0.03
CA LEU A 307 17.94 -19.39 0.63
C LEU A 307 18.36 -18.33 -0.38
N LYS A 308 19.32 -18.64 -1.28
CA LYS A 308 19.73 -17.76 -2.39
C LYS A 308 18.55 -17.48 -3.33
N THR A 309 17.81 -18.51 -3.75
CA THR A 309 16.64 -18.38 -4.63
C THR A 309 15.54 -17.52 -4.00
N ARG A 310 15.27 -17.73 -2.69
CA ARG A 310 14.33 -16.92 -1.91
C ARG A 310 14.77 -15.45 -1.82
N SER A 311 16.07 -15.20 -1.64
CA SER A 311 16.64 -13.86 -1.61
C SER A 311 16.49 -13.14 -2.96
N SER A 312 16.77 -13.83 -4.07
CA SER A 312 16.57 -13.27 -5.43
C SER A 312 15.11 -12.87 -5.67
N LYS A 313 14.14 -13.71 -5.27
CA LYS A 313 12.71 -13.37 -5.36
C LYS A 313 12.38 -12.14 -4.52
N ALA A 314 12.87 -12.09 -3.28
CA ALA A 314 12.63 -10.98 -2.38
C ALA A 314 13.21 -9.66 -2.90
N GLU A 315 14.37 -9.70 -3.56
CA GLU A 315 15.00 -8.52 -4.18
C GLU A 315 14.17 -7.98 -5.34
N ILE A 316 13.64 -8.83 -6.22
CA ILE A 316 12.71 -8.39 -7.29
C ILE A 316 11.47 -7.74 -6.67
N GLU A 317 10.86 -8.37 -5.66
CA GLU A 317 9.67 -7.84 -4.98
C GLU A 317 9.96 -6.49 -4.28
N ARG A 318 11.15 -6.33 -3.70
CA ARG A 318 11.64 -5.07 -3.11
C ARG A 318 11.75 -3.97 -4.17
N GLN A 319 12.40 -4.25 -5.31
CA GLN A 319 12.56 -3.30 -6.41
C GLN A 319 11.19 -2.85 -6.95
N LEU A 320 10.28 -3.79 -7.20
CA LEU A 320 8.93 -3.48 -7.66
C LEU A 320 8.16 -2.62 -6.66
N THR A 321 8.29 -2.90 -5.36
CA THR A 321 7.61 -2.11 -4.32
C THR A 321 8.19 -0.70 -4.22
N ALA A 322 9.52 -0.55 -4.31
CA ALA A 322 10.17 0.76 -4.30
C ALA A 322 9.78 1.60 -5.51
N HIS A 323 9.84 1.02 -6.72
CA HIS A 323 9.46 1.72 -7.95
C HIS A 323 7.97 2.11 -7.92
N ARG A 324 7.08 1.21 -7.52
CA ARG A 324 5.65 1.51 -7.36
C ARG A 324 5.39 2.65 -6.39
N LYS A 325 6.10 2.67 -5.26
CA LYS A 325 6.00 3.77 -4.28
C LYS A 325 6.42 5.11 -4.92
N SER A 326 7.47 5.11 -5.75
CA SER A 326 7.92 6.29 -6.48
C SER A 326 6.86 6.79 -7.46
N LEU A 327 6.36 5.91 -8.34
CA LEU A 327 5.34 6.25 -9.33
C LEU A 327 4.05 6.77 -8.67
N GLN A 328 3.63 6.18 -7.56
CA GLN A 328 2.45 6.65 -6.84
C GLN A 328 2.65 7.99 -6.12
N ASN A 329 3.87 8.28 -5.66
CA ASN A 329 4.19 9.59 -5.11
C ASN A 329 4.18 10.66 -6.22
N GLN A 330 4.79 10.35 -7.36
CA GLN A 330 4.83 11.25 -8.51
C GLN A 330 3.41 11.57 -8.98
N LEU A 331 2.57 10.55 -9.18
CA LEU A 331 1.18 10.72 -9.58
C LEU A 331 0.38 11.57 -8.58
N ALA A 332 0.63 11.43 -7.28
CA ALA A 332 -0.05 12.25 -6.27
C ALA A 332 0.34 13.73 -6.39
N HIS A 333 1.62 14.03 -6.63
CA HIS A 333 2.07 15.40 -6.89
C HIS A 333 1.58 15.94 -8.23
N GLU A 334 1.51 15.11 -9.27
CA GLU A 334 0.89 15.48 -10.56
C GLU A 334 -0.57 15.91 -10.35
N VAL A 335 -1.36 15.13 -9.60
CA VAL A 335 -2.75 15.50 -9.27
C VAL A 335 -2.81 16.83 -8.54
N PHE A 336 -1.96 17.03 -7.54
CA PHE A 336 -1.92 18.28 -6.77
C PHE A 336 -1.39 19.48 -7.55
N SER A 337 -0.62 19.29 -8.62
CA SER A 337 -0.26 20.37 -9.53
C SER A 337 -1.43 20.85 -10.38
N LEU A 338 -2.52 20.08 -10.49
CA LEU A 338 -3.73 20.49 -11.22
C LEU A 338 -4.73 21.25 -10.35
N GLY A 339 -4.59 21.16 -9.03
CA GLY A 339 -5.51 21.78 -8.09
C GLY A 339 -5.29 21.29 -6.66
N ASN A 340 -5.58 22.17 -5.71
CA ASN A 340 -5.39 21.93 -4.29
C ASN A 340 -6.59 21.23 -3.62
N VAL A 341 -7.74 21.14 -4.28
CA VAL A 341 -8.95 20.45 -3.77
C VAL A 341 -9.21 19.18 -4.57
N VAL A 342 -8.84 18.03 -4.03
CA VAL A 342 -9.01 16.73 -4.68
C VAL A 342 -10.30 16.06 -4.18
N LYS A 343 -11.24 15.78 -5.08
CA LYS A 343 -12.51 15.10 -4.79
C LYS A 343 -12.51 13.71 -5.41
N LEU A 344 -12.88 12.70 -4.64
CA LEU A 344 -12.94 11.32 -5.10
C LEU A 344 -13.99 10.49 -4.37
N GLU A 345 -14.40 9.38 -4.97
CA GLU A 345 -15.30 8.43 -4.33
C GLU A 345 -14.66 7.73 -3.11
N LYS A 346 -15.45 7.56 -2.05
CA LYS A 346 -15.08 6.77 -0.87
C LYS A 346 -15.17 5.27 -1.18
N LEU A 347 -14.04 4.70 -1.62
CA LEU A 347 -13.94 3.30 -2.04
C LEU A 347 -13.40 2.36 -0.95
N SER A 348 -13.84 1.09 -1.02
CA SER A 348 -13.26 0.02 -0.19
C SER A 348 -12.07 -0.65 -0.87
N TYR A 349 -10.87 -0.11 -0.63
CA TYR A 349 -9.63 -0.72 -1.14
C TYR A 349 -9.38 -2.13 -0.62
N ARG A 350 -9.96 -2.51 0.53
CA ARG A 350 -9.94 -3.90 1.02
C ARG A 350 -10.81 -4.81 0.15
N ALA A 351 -11.97 -4.35 -0.30
CA ALA A 351 -12.79 -5.10 -1.25
C ALA A 351 -12.07 -5.25 -2.60
N PHE A 352 -11.42 -4.17 -3.08
CA PHE A 352 -10.58 -4.23 -4.29
C PHE A 352 -9.47 -5.28 -4.14
N GLN A 353 -8.76 -5.32 -3.01
CA GLN A 353 -7.73 -6.33 -2.75
C GLN A 353 -8.27 -7.76 -2.76
N ARG A 354 -9.49 -7.99 -2.23
CA ARG A 354 -10.12 -9.32 -2.20
C ARG A 354 -10.54 -9.79 -3.59
N MET A 355 -11.14 -8.91 -4.38
CA MET A 355 -11.70 -9.26 -5.71
C MET A 355 -10.63 -9.22 -6.81
N TYR A 356 -9.71 -8.26 -6.75
CA TYR A 356 -8.75 -7.94 -7.81
C TYR A 356 -7.30 -7.97 -7.31
N GLY A 357 -6.97 -8.91 -6.41
CA GLY A 357 -5.69 -8.93 -5.68
C GLY A 357 -4.43 -8.91 -6.56
N LYS A 358 -4.47 -9.51 -7.75
CA LYS A 358 -3.35 -9.44 -8.72
C LYS A 358 -3.17 -8.03 -9.28
N SER A 359 -4.27 -7.43 -9.78
CA SER A 359 -4.27 -6.07 -10.35
C SER A 359 -3.90 -5.05 -9.28
N VAL A 360 -4.59 -5.05 -8.14
CA VAL A 360 -4.34 -4.14 -7.01
C VAL A 360 -2.96 -4.35 -6.42
N GLY A 361 -2.49 -5.60 -6.37
CA GLY A 361 -1.14 -5.93 -5.93
C GLY A 361 -0.05 -5.32 -6.82
N ARG A 362 -0.33 -5.04 -8.09
CA ARG A 362 0.59 -4.39 -9.05
C ARG A 362 0.38 -2.88 -9.11
N ARG A 363 -0.87 -2.46 -9.28
CA ARG A 363 -1.31 -1.09 -9.57
C ARG A 363 -1.47 -0.24 -8.30
N ALA A 364 -1.76 -0.85 -7.16
CA ALA A 364 -1.82 -0.24 -5.83
C ALA A 364 -2.61 1.10 -5.69
N PRO A 365 -3.87 1.19 -6.16
CA PRO A 365 -4.71 2.39 -6.00
C PRO A 365 -4.89 2.83 -4.54
N GLY A 366 -4.94 1.88 -3.59
CA GLY A 366 -5.00 2.24 -2.16
C GLY A 366 -3.73 2.92 -1.64
N MET A 367 -2.57 2.65 -2.25
CA MET A 367 -1.33 3.36 -1.92
C MET A 367 -1.36 4.80 -2.42
N PHE A 368 -1.90 5.01 -3.63
CA PHE A 368 -2.10 6.35 -4.21
C PHE A 368 -2.96 7.25 -3.31
N VAL A 369 -4.14 6.77 -2.91
CA VAL A 369 -5.04 7.57 -2.05
C VAL A 369 -4.41 7.87 -0.68
N GLU A 370 -3.66 6.93 -0.12
CA GLU A 370 -2.88 7.19 1.09
C GLU A 370 -1.81 8.29 0.90
N ARG A 371 -1.24 8.42 -0.32
CA ARG A 371 -0.34 9.54 -0.64
C ARG A 371 -1.07 10.85 -0.75
N LEU A 372 -2.24 10.87 -1.39
CA LEU A 372 -3.06 12.07 -1.46
C LEU A 372 -3.38 12.61 -0.07
N ARG A 373 -3.91 11.76 0.82
CA ARG A 373 -4.22 12.13 2.21
C ARG A 373 -3.00 12.70 2.93
N ARG A 374 -1.85 12.05 2.80
CA ARG A 374 -0.62 12.49 3.47
C ARG A 374 -0.13 13.87 3.01
N ILE A 375 -0.25 14.15 1.71
CA ILE A 375 0.11 15.46 1.17
C ILE A 375 -0.84 16.53 1.72
N ALA A 376 -2.15 16.26 1.72
CA ALA A 376 -3.15 17.16 2.31
C ALA A 376 -2.97 17.40 3.81
N GLU A 377 -2.57 16.38 4.59
CA GLU A 377 -2.23 16.54 6.01
C GLU A 377 -1.00 17.45 6.24
N THR A 378 -0.15 17.61 5.22
CA THR A 378 1.12 18.36 5.34
C THR A 378 1.00 19.80 4.83
N ALA A 379 0.30 19.99 3.70
CA ALA A 379 0.11 21.28 3.05
C ALA A 379 -1.21 21.91 3.51
N ALA A 380 -1.15 23.11 4.09
CA ALA A 380 -2.32 23.75 4.68
C ALA A 380 -3.42 24.10 3.64
N SER A 381 -3.02 24.34 2.40
CA SER A 381 -3.93 24.69 1.30
C SER A 381 -4.55 23.47 0.60
N ALA A 382 -4.12 22.24 0.93
CA ALA A 382 -4.51 21.04 0.21
C ALA A 382 -5.64 20.28 0.93
N THR A 383 -6.66 19.89 0.18
CA THR A 383 -7.83 19.15 0.68
C THR A 383 -8.03 17.88 -0.13
N VAL A 384 -8.36 16.78 0.55
CA VAL A 384 -8.80 15.52 -0.08
C VAL A 384 -10.17 15.16 0.48
N PHE A 385 -11.18 15.19 -0.37
CA PHE A 385 -12.57 14.96 -0.01
C PHE A 385 -13.10 13.65 -0.60
N GLU A 386 -13.40 12.69 0.29
CA GLU A 386 -13.95 11.38 -0.08
C GLU A 386 -15.47 11.35 0.08
N PHE A 387 -16.21 11.55 -1.02
CA PHE A 387 -17.67 11.58 -1.03
C PHE A 387 -18.29 10.19 -1.16
N PRO A 388 -19.53 9.97 -0.68
CA PRO A 388 -20.12 8.65 -0.64
C PRO A 388 -20.70 8.27 -2.01
N THR A 389 -20.55 6.99 -2.36
CA THR A 389 -20.80 6.50 -3.73
C THR A 389 -22.27 6.18 -4.01
N ARG A 390 -23.07 5.90 -2.97
CA ARG A 390 -24.45 5.42 -3.12
C ARG A 390 -25.44 6.55 -3.34
N GLU A 391 -25.12 7.71 -2.80
CA GLU A 391 -25.91 8.93 -2.78
C GLU A 391 -25.68 9.70 -4.09
N THR A 392 -24.41 9.86 -4.49
CA THR A 392 -24.02 10.59 -5.69
C THR A 392 -24.29 9.80 -6.99
N LYS A 393 -24.01 8.49 -6.99
CA LYS A 393 -24.20 7.55 -8.12
C LYS A 393 -23.54 8.03 -9.42
N LEU A 394 -22.37 8.67 -9.35
CA LEU A 394 -21.75 9.38 -10.49
C LEU A 394 -21.50 8.49 -11.71
N SER A 395 -21.06 7.25 -11.50
CA SER A 395 -20.88 6.27 -12.60
C SER A 395 -22.17 5.87 -13.35
N GLN A 396 -23.32 6.16 -12.77
CA GLN A 396 -24.64 5.80 -13.30
C GLN A 396 -25.43 7.02 -13.79
N ARG A 397 -25.18 8.19 -13.22
CA ARG A 397 -25.87 9.45 -13.45
C ARG A 397 -25.43 10.13 -14.76
N CYS A 398 -26.36 10.86 -15.38
CA CYS A 398 -26.12 11.82 -16.46
C CYS A 398 -26.46 13.25 -16.00
N LEU A 399 -25.98 14.26 -16.72
CA LEU A 399 -26.26 15.67 -16.46
C LEU A 399 -27.74 16.04 -16.65
N CYS A 400 -28.46 15.32 -17.51
CA CYS A 400 -29.91 15.46 -17.69
C CYS A 400 -30.74 14.88 -16.53
N GLY A 401 -30.11 14.42 -15.46
CA GLY A 401 -30.77 13.87 -14.26
C GLY A 401 -31.07 12.37 -14.32
N ARG A 402 -31.00 11.74 -15.50
CA ARG A 402 -31.23 10.29 -15.63
C ARG A 402 -30.16 9.45 -14.94
N ILE A 403 -30.58 8.35 -14.34
CA ILE A 403 -29.69 7.39 -13.64
C ILE A 403 -29.92 6.00 -14.23
N HIS A 404 -28.87 5.45 -14.85
CA HIS A 404 -28.91 4.10 -15.43
C HIS A 404 -27.80 3.25 -14.85
N LYS A 405 -28.15 2.08 -14.32
CA LYS A 405 -27.20 1.10 -13.81
C LYS A 405 -26.42 0.50 -14.97
N LYS A 406 -25.09 0.64 -14.94
CA LYS A 406 -24.18 0.16 -16.00
C LYS A 406 -23.34 -1.02 -15.48
N PRO A 407 -23.13 -2.09 -16.28
CA PRO A 407 -22.21 -3.15 -15.91
C PRO A 407 -20.76 -2.63 -15.91
N LEU A 408 -19.87 -3.29 -15.16
CA LEU A 408 -18.47 -2.87 -15.03
C LEU A 408 -17.71 -2.87 -16.37
N SER A 409 -18.11 -3.71 -17.33
CA SER A 409 -17.56 -3.78 -18.69
C SER A 409 -17.95 -2.60 -19.56
N MET A 410 -19.08 -1.95 -19.29
CA MET A 410 -19.55 -0.81 -20.08
C MET A 410 -18.76 0.45 -19.70
N ARG A 411 -17.75 0.78 -20.52
CA ARG A 411 -16.82 1.90 -20.29
C ARG A 411 -17.19 3.20 -21.01
N VAL A 412 -18.24 3.18 -21.83
CA VAL A 412 -18.76 4.36 -22.51
C VAL A 412 -20.08 4.74 -21.85
N HIS A 413 -20.20 5.98 -21.41
CA HIS A 413 -21.47 6.60 -21.06
C HIS A 413 -22.14 7.05 -22.36
N ARG A 414 -23.34 6.53 -22.64
CA ARG A 414 -24.22 7.01 -23.69
C ARG A 414 -25.58 7.30 -23.05
N CYS A 415 -26.09 8.51 -23.23
CA CYS A 415 -27.39 8.91 -22.73
C CYS A 415 -28.27 9.43 -23.87
N GLU A 416 -29.58 9.22 -23.76
CA GLU A 416 -30.56 9.70 -24.76
C GLU A 416 -30.59 11.23 -24.91
N CYS A 417 -30.08 11.98 -23.93
CA CYS A 417 -29.88 13.43 -24.05
C CYS A 417 -28.72 13.84 -24.99
N GLY A 418 -28.05 12.87 -25.63
CA GLY A 418 -26.96 13.11 -26.58
C GLY A 418 -25.55 13.05 -25.97
N ILE A 419 -25.40 13.06 -24.63
CA ILE A 419 -24.09 12.98 -23.99
C ILE A 419 -23.44 11.61 -24.24
N ILE A 420 -22.25 11.65 -24.84
CA ILE A 420 -21.38 10.50 -25.07
C ILE A 420 -19.98 10.82 -24.52
N ALA A 421 -19.51 10.03 -23.56
CA ALA A 421 -18.20 10.20 -22.97
C ALA A 421 -17.65 8.87 -22.42
N GLN A 422 -16.34 8.79 -22.22
CA GLN A 422 -15.77 7.68 -21.44
C GLN A 422 -16.28 7.75 -20.00
N ARG A 423 -16.79 6.64 -19.46
CA ARG A 423 -17.54 6.61 -18.20
C ARG A 423 -16.73 7.12 -16.99
N ASP A 424 -15.48 6.71 -16.90
CA ASP A 424 -14.64 6.98 -15.75
C ASP A 424 -14.18 8.46 -15.78
N LEU A 425 -13.83 9.01 -16.96
CA LEU A 425 -13.60 10.43 -17.22
C LEU A 425 -14.83 11.28 -16.89
N PHE A 426 -16.01 10.86 -17.36
CA PHE A 426 -17.26 11.54 -17.07
C PHE A 426 -17.58 11.52 -15.57
N SER A 427 -17.34 10.40 -14.89
CA SER A 427 -17.51 10.29 -13.43
C SER A 427 -16.55 11.20 -12.67
N GLY A 428 -15.30 11.30 -13.13
CA GLY A 428 -14.31 12.24 -12.60
C GLY A 428 -14.75 13.70 -12.75
N PHE A 429 -15.27 14.07 -13.93
CA PHE A 429 -15.83 15.39 -14.20
C PHE A 429 -16.99 15.70 -13.24
N LEU A 430 -18.00 14.81 -13.16
CA LEU A 430 -19.11 15.00 -12.22
C LEU A 430 -18.64 15.11 -10.76
N GLY A 431 -17.55 14.43 -10.41
CA GLY A 431 -16.95 14.44 -9.08
C GLY A 431 -16.46 15.82 -8.63
N GLN A 432 -16.10 16.71 -9.55
CA GLN A 432 -15.71 18.09 -9.24
C GLN A 432 -16.86 18.89 -8.60
N PHE A 433 -18.10 18.56 -8.98
CA PHE A 433 -19.30 19.28 -8.57
C PHE A 433 -20.02 18.65 -7.37
N VAL A 434 -19.35 17.74 -6.65
CA VAL A 434 -19.84 17.29 -5.35
C VAL A 434 -19.46 18.32 -4.29
N ASP A 435 -20.45 18.85 -3.60
CA ASP A 435 -20.28 19.85 -2.56
C ASP A 435 -19.49 19.29 -1.36
N LEU A 436 -18.60 20.10 -0.79
CA LEU A 436 -17.67 19.66 0.26
C LEU A 436 -18.36 19.45 1.62
N GLU A 437 -19.45 20.18 1.89
CA GLU A 437 -20.11 20.16 3.19
C GLU A 437 -21.26 19.15 3.21
N THR A 438 -22.11 19.21 2.20
CA THR A 438 -23.32 18.40 2.08
C THR A 438 -23.06 17.03 1.44
N ALA A 439 -21.93 16.88 0.74
CA ALA A 439 -21.62 15.72 -0.11
C ALA A 439 -22.66 15.47 -1.23
N CYS A 440 -23.47 16.47 -1.55
CA CYS A 440 -24.48 16.42 -2.60
C CYS A 440 -23.89 16.81 -3.96
N PHE A 441 -24.40 16.22 -5.03
CA PHE A 441 -23.99 16.55 -6.40
C PHE A 441 -24.75 17.80 -6.90
N ASN A 442 -24.01 18.84 -7.30
CA ASN A 442 -24.56 20.07 -7.87
C ASN A 442 -24.72 19.93 -9.39
N ALA A 443 -25.92 19.51 -9.82
CA ALA A 443 -26.23 19.31 -11.23
C ALA A 443 -26.26 20.61 -12.04
N THR A 444 -26.71 21.72 -11.43
CA THR A 444 -26.85 23.01 -12.11
C THR A 444 -25.48 23.54 -12.55
N LEU A 445 -24.53 23.59 -11.61
CA LEU A 445 -23.17 24.02 -11.90
C LEU A 445 -22.46 23.07 -12.88
N ALA A 446 -22.66 21.76 -12.73
CA ALA A 446 -22.08 20.77 -13.64
C ALA A 446 -22.60 20.94 -15.08
N ASN A 447 -23.89 21.25 -15.28
CA ASN A 447 -24.46 21.53 -16.61
C ASN A 447 -23.90 22.83 -17.20
N GLN A 448 -23.78 23.89 -16.39
CA GLN A 448 -23.22 25.16 -16.84
C GLN A 448 -21.78 24.99 -17.32
N VAL A 449 -20.95 24.29 -16.55
CA VAL A 449 -19.55 24.04 -16.91
C VAL A 449 -19.45 23.08 -18.09
N TRP A 450 -20.30 22.05 -18.18
CA TRP A 450 -20.30 21.15 -19.33
C TRP A 450 -20.47 21.87 -20.66
N GLY A 451 -21.32 22.90 -20.71
CA GLY A 451 -21.54 23.74 -21.89
C GLY A 451 -20.32 24.54 -22.37
N GLN A 452 -19.21 24.56 -21.61
CA GLN A 452 -17.97 25.25 -21.95
C GLN A 452 -16.98 24.37 -22.75
N GLY A 453 -17.47 23.33 -23.45
CA GLY A 453 -16.64 22.48 -24.33
C GLY A 453 -15.98 21.26 -23.66
N TRP A 454 -16.50 20.84 -22.50
CA TRP A 454 -15.93 19.70 -21.75
C TRP A 454 -16.10 18.36 -22.44
N ASP A 455 -17.10 18.23 -23.29
CA ASP A 455 -17.28 17.08 -24.18
C ASP A 455 -16.02 16.84 -25.04
N THR A 456 -15.47 17.91 -25.61
CA THR A 456 -14.27 17.87 -26.45
C THR A 456 -13.02 17.52 -25.64
N ILE A 457 -12.88 18.11 -24.44
CA ILE A 457 -11.75 17.83 -23.53
C ILE A 457 -11.75 16.34 -23.13
N LEU A 458 -12.90 15.81 -22.71
CA LEU A 458 -13.00 14.40 -22.32
C LEU A 458 -12.81 13.46 -23.52
N MET A 459 -13.31 13.83 -24.70
CA MET A 459 -13.08 13.06 -25.93
C MET A 459 -11.60 12.98 -26.28
N LYS A 460 -10.89 14.11 -26.24
CA LYS A 460 -9.44 14.17 -26.49
C LYS A 460 -8.66 13.30 -25.50
N ALA A 461 -9.00 13.39 -24.21
CA ALA A 461 -8.39 12.56 -23.17
C ALA A 461 -8.63 11.06 -23.41
N TRP A 462 -9.82 10.69 -23.86
CA TRP A 462 -10.16 9.31 -24.20
C TRP A 462 -9.39 8.83 -25.44
N GLN A 463 -9.31 9.61 -26.50
CA GLN A 463 -8.52 9.30 -27.70
C GLN A 463 -7.04 9.08 -27.35
N GLN A 464 -6.44 9.98 -26.58
CA GLN A 464 -5.06 9.85 -26.12
C GLN A 464 -4.82 8.59 -25.28
N ALA A 465 -5.76 8.21 -24.41
CA ALA A 465 -5.66 6.97 -23.64
C ALA A 465 -5.74 5.73 -24.54
N THR A 466 -6.57 5.77 -25.59
CA THR A 466 -6.75 4.69 -26.55
C THR A 466 -5.50 4.52 -27.42
N THR A 467 -4.92 5.62 -27.90
CA THR A 467 -3.67 5.62 -28.67
C THR A 467 -2.51 5.04 -27.84
N ARG A 468 -2.36 5.48 -26.59
CA ARG A 468 -1.35 4.93 -25.67
C ARG A 468 -1.53 3.42 -25.46
N TYR A 469 -2.76 2.97 -25.28
CA TYR A 469 -3.06 1.55 -25.15
C TYR A 469 -2.64 0.77 -26.40
N ASN A 470 -3.01 1.25 -27.59
CA ASN A 470 -2.68 0.59 -28.85
C ASN A 470 -1.16 0.50 -29.07
N GLN A 471 -0.42 1.59 -28.81
CA GLN A 471 1.05 1.60 -28.89
C GLN A 471 1.71 0.64 -27.89
N SER A 472 1.20 0.56 -26.65
CA SER A 472 1.70 -0.39 -25.64
C SER A 472 1.43 -1.86 -25.98
N SER A 473 0.45 -2.11 -26.85
CA SER A 473 -0.04 -3.45 -27.20
C SER A 473 0.60 -4.09 -28.45
N ILE A 474 1.52 -3.38 -29.12
CA ILE A 474 2.38 -3.93 -30.20
C ILE A 474 3.31 -5.05 -29.69
N GLY A 475 3.28 -5.36 -28.39
CA GLY A 475 3.89 -6.55 -27.78
C GLY A 475 2.96 -7.34 -26.84
N LYS A 476 1.91 -7.96 -27.40
CA LYS A 476 0.94 -8.91 -26.80
C LYS A 476 -0.31 -8.31 -26.13
N PRO A 477 -1.52 -8.75 -26.53
CA PRO A 477 -2.76 -8.24 -25.98
C PRO A 477 -3.02 -8.80 -24.58
N MET A 478 -3.43 -7.91 -23.67
CA MET A 478 -4.25 -8.31 -22.54
C MET A 478 -5.65 -8.56 -23.09
N VAL A 479 -6.17 -9.77 -22.91
CA VAL A 479 -7.53 -10.15 -23.35
C VAL A 479 -8.55 -9.20 -22.73
N CYS A 480 -9.04 -8.27 -23.54
CA CYS A 480 -10.34 -7.62 -23.42
C CYS A 480 -10.93 -7.50 -24.82
N GLN A 481 -11.96 -8.33 -25.04
CA GLN A 481 -13.12 -8.11 -25.90
C GLN A 481 -12.84 -7.73 -27.37
N ARG A 482 -12.89 -8.76 -28.22
CA ARG A 482 -12.83 -8.67 -29.68
C ARG A 482 -14.19 -8.36 -30.33
N SER A 483 -15.20 -7.90 -29.59
CA SER A 483 -16.57 -7.72 -30.12
C SER A 483 -17.01 -6.28 -30.33
N ASP A 484 -16.38 -5.28 -29.70
CA ASP A 484 -16.95 -3.91 -29.67
C ASP A 484 -16.09 -2.87 -30.40
N ASN A 485 -14.85 -3.21 -30.81
CA ASN A 485 -13.96 -2.28 -31.51
C ASN A 485 -14.48 -1.89 -32.90
N ALA A 486 -15.20 -2.78 -33.60
CA ALA A 486 -15.80 -2.46 -34.90
C ALA A 486 -16.92 -1.40 -34.80
N ALA A 487 -17.59 -1.28 -33.65
CA ALA A 487 -18.57 -0.25 -33.40
C ALA A 487 -17.92 1.09 -32.96
N SER A 488 -16.74 1.04 -32.35
CA SER A 488 -15.98 2.24 -31.97
C SER A 488 -15.31 2.90 -33.18
N GLU A 489 -14.77 2.12 -34.11
CA GLU A 489 -14.18 2.63 -35.37
C GLU A 489 -15.27 3.25 -36.27
N ARG A 490 -16.46 2.63 -36.36
CA ARG A 490 -17.61 3.17 -37.11
C ARG A 490 -18.20 4.46 -36.55
N VAL A 491 -18.04 4.73 -35.25
CA VAL A 491 -18.55 5.97 -34.62
C VAL A 491 -17.55 7.12 -34.76
N VAL A 492 -16.25 6.82 -34.80
CA VAL A 492 -15.19 7.81 -35.04
C VAL A 492 -15.14 8.23 -36.50
N SER A 493 -15.30 7.31 -37.46
CA SER A 493 -15.34 7.64 -38.89
C SER A 493 -16.58 8.45 -39.27
N LYS A 494 -17.74 8.15 -38.66
CA LYS A 494 -18.99 8.89 -38.91
C LYS A 494 -18.99 10.33 -38.34
N ALA A 495 -18.08 10.63 -37.41
CA ALA A 495 -17.87 11.98 -36.89
C ALA A 495 -16.83 12.80 -37.68
N LEU A 496 -16.06 12.15 -38.58
CA LEU A 496 -14.99 12.77 -39.37
C LEU A 496 -15.33 12.94 -40.86
N GLY A 497 -16.47 12.43 -41.34
CA GLY A 497 -16.94 12.68 -42.70
C GLY A 497 -16.12 12.03 -43.82
N GLU A 498 -15.36 10.97 -43.53
CA GLU A 498 -14.57 10.24 -44.53
C GLU A 498 -15.17 8.85 -44.81
N ASP A 499 -15.72 8.68 -46.02
CA ASP A 499 -16.23 7.39 -46.52
C ASP A 499 -15.06 6.56 -47.10
N PHE A 500 -14.69 5.48 -46.41
CA PHE A 500 -13.77 4.47 -46.97
C PHE A 500 -14.55 3.44 -47.80
N LYS A 501 -14.41 3.49 -49.13
CA LYS A 501 -14.83 2.41 -50.03
C LYS A 501 -14.00 1.15 -49.75
N THR A 502 -14.66 0.05 -49.39
CA THR A 502 -14.06 -1.28 -49.35
C THR A 502 -13.83 -1.79 -50.76
N GLN A 503 -12.56 -2.00 -51.15
CA GLN A 503 -12.19 -2.81 -52.31
C GLN A 503 -12.25 -4.29 -51.91
N ASP A 504 -13.14 -5.03 -52.55
CA ASP A 504 -13.12 -6.48 -52.58
C ASP A 504 -11.98 -6.95 -53.51
N ALA A 505 -11.08 -7.76 -52.97
CA ALA A 505 -10.11 -8.53 -53.74
C ALA A 505 -10.13 -9.99 -53.24
N VAL A 506 -10.90 -10.83 -53.91
CA VAL A 506 -10.74 -12.29 -53.87
C VAL A 506 -10.32 -12.71 -55.27
N ALA A 507 -9.01 -12.87 -55.46
CA ALA A 507 -8.46 -13.54 -56.64
C ALA A 507 -8.34 -15.04 -56.35
N SER A 508 -8.81 -15.82 -57.32
CA SER A 508 -8.72 -17.27 -57.38
C SER A 508 -7.27 -17.75 -57.47
N CYS A 509 -7.00 -18.94 -56.95
CA CYS A 509 -5.96 -19.80 -57.50
C CYS A 509 -6.31 -21.26 -57.22
N GLU A 510 -6.75 -21.94 -58.26
CA GLU A 510 -6.73 -23.39 -58.38
C GLU A 510 -5.28 -23.88 -58.38
N SER A 511 -5.01 -25.04 -57.78
CA SER A 511 -4.40 -26.18 -58.49
C SER A 511 -4.11 -27.36 -57.53
N LEU A 512 -4.66 -28.51 -57.91
CA LEU A 512 -4.04 -29.85 -57.92
C LEU A 512 -3.62 -30.50 -56.60
N ARG A 513 -4.32 -31.61 -56.28
CA ARG A 513 -3.70 -32.84 -55.76
C ARG A 513 -4.57 -34.05 -56.09
N GLU A 514 -4.07 -34.83 -57.03
CA GLU A 514 -4.53 -36.18 -57.34
C GLU A 514 -4.27 -37.15 -56.18
N LYS A 515 -5.10 -38.18 -56.13
CA LYS A 515 -5.06 -39.32 -55.19
C LYS A 515 -3.80 -40.17 -55.38
N PRO A 516 -3.56 -41.10 -54.42
CA PRO A 516 -3.50 -42.48 -54.87
C PRO A 516 -4.38 -43.43 -54.06
N ILE A 517 -4.68 -44.53 -54.76
CA ILE A 517 -5.46 -45.71 -54.41
C ILE A 517 -4.61 -46.65 -53.55
N THR A 518 -5.15 -47.11 -52.43
CA THR A 518 -5.45 -48.52 -52.08
C THR A 518 -6.16 -48.55 -50.74
#